data_AF-A0A962XF54-F1
#
_entry.id   AF-A0A962XF54-F1
#
_cell.length_a   1.000
_cell.length_b   1.000
_cell.length_c   1.000
_cell.angle_alpha   90.00
_cell.angle_beta   90.00
_cell.angle_gamma   90.00
#
_symmetry.space_group_name_H-M   'P 1'
#
loop_
_entity.id
_entity.type
_entity.pdbx_description
1 polymer ?
#
loop_
_entity_poly.entity_id
_entity_poly.type
_entity_poly.pdbx_seq_one_letter_code
_entity_poly.pdbx_strand_id
1 'polypeptide(L)'
;TRDDIALRLKEDMQASLAQVIPASLHDNDILANPLTVNDPNGLPVTVYRGAMGARVNALAWEVVGQGYAGDIRLLMGLNANGEILGVRVIAHAETPGLGDKIEINRNDWILGFNGLSLGNTPQAQWAVDKDGGRFDAFSGATITPRAVVGAVKKGLDWFQANRTAIVNAPMVTTPVMEE
;
A
#
# COMPACT_ATOMS: atom_id res chain seq x y z
N THR A 1 1.43 -18.98 23.09
CA THR A 1 2.19 -20.06 22.40
C THR A 1 2.53 -19.57 20.99
N ARG A 2 3.24 -20.37 20.17
CA ARG A 2 3.57 -19.99 18.77
C ARG A 2 2.31 -19.76 17.93
N ASP A 3 1.24 -20.50 18.21
CA ASP A 3 -0.03 -20.39 17.50
C ASP A 3 -0.74 -19.06 17.79
N ASP A 4 -0.69 -18.57 19.03
CA ASP A 4 -1.25 -17.26 19.40
C ASP A 4 -0.55 -16.10 18.66
N ILE A 5 0.77 -16.21 18.46
CA ILE A 5 1.57 -15.20 17.73
C ILE A 5 1.17 -15.19 16.26
N ALA A 6 1.05 -16.36 15.64
CA ALA A 6 0.66 -16.47 14.24
C ALA A 6 -0.77 -15.96 14.00
N LEU A 7 -1.69 -16.27 14.90
CA LEU A 7 -3.06 -15.76 14.85
C LEU A 7 -3.07 -14.23 14.93
N ARG A 8 -2.31 -13.65 15.88
CA ARG A 8 -2.28 -12.19 16.05
C ARG A 8 -1.71 -11.46 14.84
N LEU A 9 -0.63 -12.00 14.25
CA LEU A 9 -0.06 -11.46 13.01
C LEU A 9 -1.06 -11.51 11.85
N LYS A 10 -1.87 -12.58 11.76
CA LYS A 10 -2.92 -12.69 10.75
C LYS A 10 -4.01 -11.63 10.95
N GLU A 11 -4.47 -11.45 12.19
CA GLU A 11 -5.47 -10.43 12.55
C GLU A 11 -4.97 -9.02 12.23
N ASP A 12 -3.73 -8.70 12.60
CA ASP A 12 -3.11 -7.40 12.35
C ASP A 12 -2.97 -7.12 10.83
N MET A 13 -2.57 -8.13 10.05
CA MET A 13 -2.49 -7.99 8.59
C MET A 13 -3.88 -7.82 7.97
N GLN A 14 -4.88 -8.58 8.43
CA GLN A 14 -6.25 -8.46 7.94
C GLN A 14 -6.83 -7.06 8.24
N ALA A 15 -6.61 -6.55 9.45
CA ALA A 15 -7.02 -5.21 9.83
C ALA A 15 -6.30 -4.14 9.00
N SER A 16 -5.02 -4.33 8.67
CA SER A 16 -4.26 -3.42 7.83
C SER A 16 -4.78 -3.42 6.39
N LEU A 17 -5.06 -4.59 5.82
CA LEU A 17 -5.61 -4.72 4.46
C LEU A 17 -7.00 -4.08 4.34
N ALA A 18 -7.87 -4.27 5.34
CA ALA A 18 -9.20 -3.67 5.35
C ALA A 18 -9.18 -2.13 5.34
N GLN A 19 -8.07 -1.50 5.75
CA GLN A 19 -7.91 -0.05 5.70
C GLN A 19 -7.55 0.49 4.31
N VAL A 20 -7.07 -0.36 3.39
CA VAL A 20 -6.62 0.06 2.06
C VAL A 20 -7.37 -0.64 0.92
N ILE A 21 -8.05 -1.76 1.20
CA ILE A 21 -8.94 -2.44 0.27
C ILE A 21 -10.36 -2.38 0.85
N PRO A 22 -11.29 -1.62 0.23
CA PRO A 22 -12.69 -1.61 0.61
C PRO A 22 -13.34 -2.99 0.44
N ALA A 23 -14.13 -3.40 1.43
CA ALA A 23 -14.86 -4.67 1.41
C ALA A 23 -15.81 -4.82 0.21
N SER A 24 -16.29 -3.71 -0.37
CA SER A 24 -17.15 -3.72 -1.56
C SER A 24 -16.44 -4.15 -2.84
N LEU A 25 -15.11 -4.29 -2.84
CA LEU A 25 -14.33 -4.66 -4.02
C LEU A 25 -13.96 -6.15 -4.06
N HIS A 26 -14.28 -6.93 -3.01
CA HIS A 26 -13.91 -8.33 -2.95
C HIS A 26 -14.90 -9.21 -2.17
N ASP A 27 -14.98 -10.48 -2.54
CA ASP A 27 -15.71 -11.53 -1.83
C ASP A 27 -14.80 -12.67 -1.34
N ASN A 28 -13.52 -12.67 -1.73
CA ASN A 28 -12.53 -13.68 -1.34
C ASN A 28 -11.80 -13.38 -0.02
N ASP A 29 -11.21 -14.42 0.59
CA ASP A 29 -10.17 -14.26 1.61
C ASP A 29 -8.86 -13.79 0.94
N ILE A 30 -8.54 -12.52 1.13
CA ILE A 30 -7.36 -11.86 0.57
C ILE A 30 -6.04 -12.48 1.08
N LEU A 31 -6.05 -13.04 2.29
CA LEU A 31 -4.86 -13.63 2.90
C LEU A 31 -4.60 -15.07 2.49
N ALA A 32 -5.59 -15.76 1.93
CA ALA A 32 -5.49 -17.19 1.64
C ALA A 32 -4.45 -17.51 0.54
N ASN A 33 -4.41 -16.70 -0.52
CA ASN A 33 -3.59 -16.97 -1.72
C ASN A 33 -2.92 -15.70 -2.26
N PRO A 34 -1.94 -15.11 -1.52
CA PRO A 34 -1.19 -13.98 -2.01
C PRO A 34 -0.36 -14.37 -3.24
N LEU A 35 -0.15 -13.43 -4.15
CA LEU A 35 0.68 -13.59 -5.33
C LEU A 35 2.08 -13.05 -5.04
N THR A 36 3.12 -13.82 -5.36
CA THR A 36 4.50 -13.33 -5.31
C THR A 36 4.94 -12.86 -6.69
N VAL A 37 5.40 -11.61 -6.79
CA VAL A 37 5.97 -11.03 -8.01
C VAL A 37 7.29 -10.36 -7.63
N ASN A 38 8.32 -10.49 -8.45
CA ASN A 38 9.62 -9.87 -8.14
C ASN A 38 9.61 -8.36 -8.44
N ASP A 39 10.30 -7.60 -7.60
CA ASP A 39 10.67 -6.21 -7.87
C ASP A 39 11.74 -6.14 -8.99
N PRO A 40 12.10 -4.93 -9.47
CA PRO A 40 13.12 -4.77 -10.50
C PRO A 40 14.52 -5.25 -10.08
N ASN A 41 14.77 -5.44 -8.78
CA ASN A 41 16.02 -5.95 -8.23
C ASN A 41 15.98 -7.49 -8.03
N GLY A 42 14.87 -8.14 -8.39
CA GLY A 42 14.68 -9.57 -8.21
C GLY A 42 14.23 -9.99 -6.80
N LEU A 43 13.87 -9.03 -5.94
CA LEU A 43 13.38 -9.32 -4.60
C LEU A 43 11.88 -9.66 -4.63
N PRO A 44 11.43 -10.68 -3.88
CA PRO A 44 10.02 -11.08 -3.89
C PRO A 44 9.14 -10.02 -3.22
N VAL A 45 8.05 -9.65 -3.89
CA VAL A 45 6.98 -8.79 -3.38
C VAL A 45 5.70 -9.62 -3.26
N THR A 46 5.14 -9.65 -2.05
CA THR A 46 3.86 -10.30 -1.77
C THR A 46 2.72 -9.33 -2.08
N VAL A 47 1.86 -9.70 -3.03
CA VAL A 47 0.69 -8.96 -3.47
C VAL A 47 -0.58 -9.66 -2.99
N TYR A 48 -1.34 -8.94 -2.19
CA TYR A 48 -2.67 -9.29 -1.74
C TYR A 48 -3.70 -8.88 -2.78
N ARG A 49 -4.58 -9.80 -3.19
CA ARG A 49 -5.54 -9.57 -4.28
C ARG A 49 -6.97 -9.70 -3.76
N GLY A 50 -7.71 -8.59 -3.82
CA GLY A 50 -9.15 -8.55 -3.62
C GLY A 50 -9.85 -8.76 -4.96
N ALA A 51 -10.67 -9.80 -5.04
CA ALA A 51 -11.42 -10.17 -6.23
C ALA A 51 -12.89 -10.37 -5.93
N MET A 52 -13.72 -10.12 -6.94
CA MET A 52 -15.13 -10.50 -6.96
C MET A 52 -15.26 -11.69 -7.92
N GLY A 53 -15.46 -12.88 -7.38
CA GLY A 53 -15.27 -14.12 -8.12
C GLY A 53 -13.86 -14.18 -8.75
N ALA A 54 -13.77 -14.42 -10.05
CA ALA A 54 -12.49 -14.55 -10.76
C ALA A 54 -11.83 -13.20 -11.13
N ARG A 55 -12.49 -12.05 -10.90
CA ARG A 55 -12.01 -10.74 -11.35
C ARG A 55 -11.32 -10.00 -10.21
N VAL A 56 -10.02 -9.75 -10.35
CA VAL A 56 -9.25 -8.91 -9.43
C VAL A 56 -9.69 -7.44 -9.58
N ASN A 57 -10.18 -6.85 -8.50
CA ASN A 57 -10.64 -5.46 -8.46
C ASN A 57 -9.74 -4.57 -7.60
N ALA A 58 -9.08 -5.16 -6.60
CA ALA A 58 -8.22 -4.47 -5.65
C ALA A 58 -6.93 -5.25 -5.40
N LEU A 59 -5.88 -4.52 -5.07
CA LEU A 59 -4.54 -5.01 -4.86
C LEU A 59 -3.95 -4.30 -3.65
N ALA A 60 -3.15 -4.98 -2.84
CA ALA A 60 -2.34 -4.32 -1.83
C ALA A 60 -0.99 -5.00 -1.65
N TRP A 61 0.05 -4.22 -1.39
CA TRP A 61 1.38 -4.74 -1.05
C TRP A 61 2.16 -3.72 -0.22
N GLU A 62 3.23 -4.20 0.40
CA GLU A 62 4.12 -3.35 1.17
C GLU A 62 5.09 -2.59 0.25
N VAL A 63 5.21 -1.29 0.47
CA VAL A 63 6.26 -0.45 -0.12
C VAL A 63 7.09 0.18 0.99
N VAL A 64 8.39 0.33 0.74
CA VAL A 64 9.34 0.81 1.75
C VAL A 64 10.00 2.11 1.27
N GLY A 65 10.00 3.11 2.15
CA GLY A 65 10.72 4.36 1.98
C GLY A 65 11.79 4.54 3.04
N GLN A 66 12.92 5.15 2.68
CA GLN A 66 13.98 5.47 3.64
C GLN A 66 13.65 6.78 4.36
N GLY A 67 13.14 6.69 5.60
CA GLY A 67 12.89 7.83 6.48
C GLY A 67 14.15 8.38 7.13
N TYR A 68 13.98 9.34 8.04
CA TYR A 68 15.08 9.94 8.78
C TYR A 68 15.69 8.99 9.82
N ALA A 69 14.84 8.26 10.54
CA ALA A 69 15.24 7.38 11.64
C ALA A 69 15.28 5.90 11.26
N GLY A 70 14.95 5.56 10.01
CA GLY A 70 14.96 4.19 9.50
C GLY A 70 13.94 3.97 8.38
N ASP A 71 13.65 2.71 8.10
CA ASP A 71 12.64 2.35 7.10
C ASP A 71 11.24 2.78 7.54
N ILE A 72 10.48 3.28 6.58
CA ILE A 72 9.05 3.53 6.68
C ILE A 72 8.35 2.48 5.81
N ARG A 73 7.64 1.55 6.46
CA ARG A 73 6.88 0.49 5.80
C ARG A 73 5.44 0.94 5.62
N LEU A 74 4.98 0.90 4.38
CA LEU A 74 3.66 1.36 3.98
C LEU A 74 2.89 0.21 3.35
N LEU A 75 1.63 0.03 3.72
CA LEU A 75 0.69 -0.76 2.95
C LEU A 75 0.03 0.15 1.92
N MET A 76 0.20 -0.16 0.64
CA MET A 76 -0.44 0.58 -0.45
C MET A 76 -1.50 -0.29 -1.10
N GLY A 77 -2.74 0.21 -1.14
CA GLY A 77 -3.87 -0.41 -1.82
C GLY A 77 -4.22 0.33 -3.11
N LEU A 78 -4.35 -0.41 -4.22
CA LEU A 78 -4.77 0.11 -5.52
C LEU A 78 -6.00 -0.63 -6.05
N ASN A 79 -6.77 0.01 -6.92
CA ASN A 79 -7.70 -0.70 -7.78
C ASN A 79 -6.99 -1.32 -8.98
N ALA A 80 -7.69 -2.17 -9.75
CA ALA A 80 -7.13 -2.82 -10.94
C ALA A 80 -6.69 -1.85 -12.08
N ASN A 81 -7.08 -0.57 -12.00
CA ASN A 81 -6.68 0.47 -12.94
C ASN A 81 -5.44 1.27 -12.47
N GLY A 82 -4.93 1.02 -11.27
CA GLY A 82 -3.76 1.70 -10.71
C GLY A 82 -4.09 3.00 -9.98
N GLU A 83 -5.35 3.23 -9.62
CA GLU A 83 -5.73 4.30 -8.71
C GLU A 83 -5.57 3.85 -7.26
N ILE A 84 -5.02 4.73 -6.42
CA ILE A 84 -4.81 4.49 -4.99
C ILE A 84 -6.16 4.48 -4.28
N LEU A 85 -6.48 3.33 -3.67
CA LEU A 85 -7.62 3.16 -2.76
C LEU A 85 -7.25 3.62 -1.34
N GLY A 86 -6.00 3.41 -0.93
CA GLY A 86 -5.51 3.82 0.38
C GLY A 86 -4.02 3.59 0.57
N VAL A 87 -3.39 4.40 1.43
CA VAL A 87 -2.02 4.17 1.93
C VAL A 87 -2.05 4.19 3.46
N ARG A 88 -1.39 3.22 4.11
CA ARG A 88 -1.26 3.17 5.56
C ARG A 88 0.17 2.92 5.98
N VAL A 89 0.61 3.58 7.03
CA VAL A 89 1.90 3.30 7.66
C VAL A 89 1.73 2.08 8.56
N ILE A 90 2.54 1.04 8.33
CA ILE A 90 2.54 -0.19 9.14
C ILE A 90 3.63 -0.12 10.21
N ALA A 91 4.79 0.46 9.87
CA ALA A 91 5.90 0.61 10.79
C ALA A 91 6.82 1.77 10.37
N HIS A 92 7.36 2.49 11.35
CA HIS A 92 8.42 3.48 11.17
C HIS A 92 9.13 3.75 12.50
N ALA A 93 10.27 4.44 12.45
CA ALA A 93 11.02 4.89 13.64
C ALA A 93 11.11 6.43 13.77
N GLU A 94 10.34 7.16 12.95
CA GLU A 94 10.40 8.62 12.89
C GLU A 94 10.10 9.30 14.23
N THR A 95 10.66 10.50 14.42
CA THR A 95 10.56 11.23 15.69
C THR A 95 9.12 11.65 15.99
N PRO A 96 8.58 11.31 17.19
CA PRO A 96 7.26 11.74 17.62
C PRO A 96 7.10 13.27 17.61
N GLY A 97 5.94 13.74 17.14
CA GLY A 97 5.62 15.17 16.98
C GLY A 97 6.27 15.88 15.79
N LEU A 98 7.16 15.19 15.06
CA LEU A 98 7.85 15.73 13.88
C LEU A 98 7.48 14.96 12.61
N GLY A 99 7.87 13.68 12.55
CA GLY A 99 7.68 12.81 11.38
C GLY A 99 6.50 11.86 11.48
N ASP A 100 5.94 11.63 12.67
CA ASP A 100 4.81 10.74 12.94
C ASP A 100 3.46 11.21 12.35
N LYS A 101 3.41 12.41 11.77
CA LYS A 101 2.25 12.92 11.03
C LYS A 101 1.86 12.06 9.81
N ILE A 102 2.69 11.10 9.42
CA ILE A 102 2.35 10.10 8.41
C ILE A 102 1.35 9.05 8.94
N GLU A 103 1.21 8.89 10.26
CA GLU A 103 0.24 7.99 10.86
C GLU A 103 -1.17 8.59 10.76
N ILE A 104 -2.13 7.78 10.30
CA ILE A 104 -3.52 8.23 10.11
C ILE A 104 -4.20 8.68 11.41
N ASN A 105 -3.80 8.15 12.56
CA ASN A 105 -4.32 8.55 13.87
C ASN A 105 -3.70 9.87 14.39
N ARG A 106 -2.68 10.41 13.72
CA ARG A 106 -2.03 11.69 14.04
C ARG A 106 -2.47 12.80 13.10
N ASN A 107 -2.59 12.51 11.81
CA ASN A 107 -2.93 13.50 10.79
C ASN A 107 -3.48 12.85 9.51
N ASP A 108 -4.33 13.58 8.79
CA ASP A 108 -4.93 13.13 7.52
C ASP A 108 -4.00 13.25 6.30
N TRP A 109 -2.75 13.68 6.47
CA TRP A 109 -1.78 13.86 5.38
C TRP A 109 -1.65 12.62 4.49
N ILE A 110 -1.65 11.42 5.09
CA ILE A 110 -1.57 10.15 4.36
C ILE A 110 -2.81 9.85 3.51
N LEU A 111 -3.94 10.50 3.76
CA LEU A 111 -5.15 10.38 2.93
C LEU A 111 -5.05 11.16 1.63
N GLY A 112 -4.09 12.09 1.52
CA GLY A 112 -3.86 12.89 0.30
C GLY A 112 -3.46 12.08 -0.93
N PHE A 113 -3.11 10.80 -0.74
CA PHE A 113 -2.82 9.83 -1.80
C PHE A 113 -4.08 9.21 -2.43
N ASN A 114 -5.21 9.20 -1.72
CA ASN A 114 -6.42 8.51 -2.17
C ASN A 114 -6.96 9.14 -3.47
N GLY A 115 -7.36 8.29 -4.41
CA GLY A 115 -7.87 8.71 -5.72
C GLY A 115 -6.80 9.16 -6.72
N LEU A 116 -5.52 9.14 -6.35
CA LEU A 116 -4.44 9.46 -7.28
C LEU A 116 -3.99 8.24 -8.08
N SER A 117 -3.45 8.48 -9.27
CA SER A 117 -2.80 7.49 -10.13
C SER A 117 -1.76 8.16 -11.01
N LEU A 118 -0.92 7.38 -11.68
CA LEU A 118 -0.02 7.89 -12.72
C LEU A 118 -0.78 8.48 -13.93
N GLY A 119 -2.07 8.13 -14.09
CA GLY A 119 -2.91 8.63 -15.19
C GLY A 119 -3.56 9.99 -14.91
N ASN A 120 -3.79 10.34 -13.64
CA ASN A 120 -4.45 11.59 -13.26
C ASN A 120 -3.54 12.58 -12.51
N THR A 121 -2.33 12.17 -12.14
CA THR A 121 -1.37 12.99 -11.38
C THR A 121 -0.03 13.06 -12.13
N PRO A 122 0.37 14.25 -12.63
CA PRO A 122 1.64 14.43 -13.32
C PRO A 122 2.85 13.97 -12.51
N GLN A 123 3.88 13.46 -13.18
CA GLN A 123 5.08 12.90 -12.53
C GLN A 123 5.76 13.87 -11.55
N ALA A 124 5.77 15.17 -11.87
CA ALA A 124 6.36 16.23 -11.05
C ALA A 124 5.57 16.49 -9.75
N GLN A 125 4.27 16.16 -9.71
CA GLN A 125 3.46 16.34 -8.52
C GLN A 125 3.71 15.27 -7.45
N TRP A 126 4.36 14.15 -7.80
CA TRP A 126 4.82 13.13 -6.85
C TRP A 126 6.10 13.56 -6.13
N ALA A 127 6.03 14.70 -5.46
CA ALA A 127 7.05 15.26 -4.59
C ALA A 127 6.39 16.10 -3.50
N VAL A 128 7.16 16.52 -2.50
CA VAL A 128 6.65 17.50 -1.53
C VAL A 128 6.59 18.89 -2.15
N ASP A 129 5.75 19.76 -1.61
CA ASP A 129 5.57 21.16 -2.02
C ASP A 129 6.89 21.95 -2.08
N LYS A 130 7.80 21.72 -1.12
CA LYS A 130 9.16 22.29 -1.09
C LYS A 130 10.04 21.87 -2.27
N ASP A 131 9.68 20.78 -2.94
CA ASP A 131 10.34 20.27 -4.14
C ASP A 131 9.48 20.51 -5.41
N GLY A 132 8.41 21.31 -5.31
CA GLY A 132 7.51 21.64 -6.41
C GLY A 132 6.39 20.63 -6.66
N GLY A 133 6.19 19.66 -5.76
CA GLY A 133 5.11 18.69 -5.84
C GLY A 133 3.84 19.12 -5.09
N ARG A 134 2.91 18.18 -4.90
CA ARG A 134 1.58 18.48 -4.33
C ARG A 134 1.39 18.12 -2.86
N PHE A 135 2.37 17.44 -2.25
CA PHE A 135 2.24 16.93 -0.88
C PHE A 135 2.90 17.87 0.11
N ASP A 136 2.21 18.23 1.20
CA ASP A 136 2.79 19.16 2.18
C ASP A 136 4.06 18.60 2.81
N ALA A 137 5.12 19.40 2.85
CA ALA A 137 6.29 19.11 3.66
C ALA A 137 6.01 19.37 5.15
N PHE A 138 6.59 18.54 6.02
CA PHE A 138 6.57 18.82 7.46
C PHE A 138 7.66 19.83 7.82
N SER A 139 7.28 20.87 8.56
CA SER A 139 8.24 21.79 9.15
C SER A 139 9.20 21.04 10.08
N GLY A 140 10.51 21.19 9.88
CA GLY A 140 11.54 20.49 10.66
C GLY A 140 11.74 19.00 10.37
N ALA A 141 10.89 18.36 9.53
CA ALA A 141 10.92 16.92 9.28
C ALA A 141 10.66 16.58 7.81
N THR A 142 11.43 17.19 6.90
CA THR A 142 11.16 17.13 5.45
C THR A 142 11.59 15.82 4.79
N ILE A 143 12.41 15.01 5.47
CA ILE A 143 12.88 13.71 4.97
C ILE A 143 11.74 12.69 4.98
N THR A 144 10.93 12.67 6.05
CA THR A 144 9.80 11.76 6.22
C THR A 144 8.75 11.82 5.11
N PRO A 145 8.15 12.98 4.78
CA PRO A 145 7.13 13.05 3.72
C PRO A 145 7.73 12.75 2.34
N ARG A 146 8.99 13.12 2.09
CA ARG A 146 9.71 12.77 0.84
C ARG A 146 9.86 11.26 0.69
N ALA A 147 10.23 10.57 1.77
CA ALA A 147 10.38 9.13 1.78
C ALA A 147 9.06 8.43 1.45
N VAL A 148 7.96 8.88 2.05
CA VAL A 148 6.63 8.30 1.81
C VAL A 148 6.17 8.57 0.37
N VAL A 149 6.23 9.82 -0.10
CA VAL A 149 5.84 10.16 -1.48
C VAL A 149 6.66 9.36 -2.50
N GLY A 150 7.97 9.25 -2.27
CA GLY A 150 8.86 8.46 -3.13
C GLY A 150 8.53 6.96 -3.13
N ALA A 151 8.24 6.38 -1.97
CA ALA A 151 7.87 4.97 -1.86
C ALA A 151 6.53 4.65 -2.56
N VAL A 152 5.52 5.51 -2.38
CA VAL A 152 4.22 5.36 -3.07
C VAL A 152 4.39 5.45 -4.58
N LYS A 153 5.14 6.45 -5.07
CA LYS A 153 5.44 6.60 -6.50
C LYS A 153 6.14 5.37 -7.08
N LYS A 154 7.19 4.87 -6.40
CA LYS A 154 7.89 3.64 -6.82
C LYS A 154 6.96 2.44 -6.86
N GLY A 155 6.03 2.32 -5.91
CA GLY A 155 4.99 1.31 -5.92
C GLY A 155 4.13 1.40 -7.17
N LEU A 156 3.63 2.60 -7.50
CA LEU A 156 2.84 2.82 -8.71
C LEU A 156 3.60 2.46 -9.99
N ASP A 157 4.86 2.87 -10.09
CA ASP A 157 5.72 2.57 -11.24
C ASP A 157 5.92 1.05 -11.38
N TRP A 158 6.17 0.35 -10.27
CA TRP A 158 6.30 -1.11 -10.26
C TRP A 158 5.00 -1.81 -10.68
N PHE A 159 3.85 -1.35 -10.18
CA PHE A 159 2.56 -1.88 -10.59
C PHE A 159 2.32 -1.67 -12.08
N GLN A 160 2.61 -0.49 -12.62
CA GLN A 160 2.45 -0.21 -14.04
C GLN A 160 3.29 -1.16 -14.90
N ALA A 161 4.53 -1.43 -14.48
CA ALA A 161 5.43 -2.36 -15.18
C ALA A 161 4.97 -3.84 -15.10
N ASN A 162 4.28 -4.23 -14.00
CA ASN A 162 3.89 -5.61 -13.73
C ASN A 162 2.39 -5.87 -13.83
N ARG A 163 1.60 -4.90 -14.29
CA ARG A 163 0.13 -4.92 -14.22
C ARG A 163 -0.45 -6.21 -14.80
N THR A 164 0.02 -6.62 -15.98
CA THR A 164 -0.46 -7.84 -16.64
C THR A 164 -0.20 -9.09 -15.80
N ALA A 165 0.99 -9.20 -15.23
CA ALA A 165 1.35 -10.34 -14.38
C ALA A 165 0.56 -10.37 -13.07
N ILE A 166 0.24 -9.20 -12.50
CA ILE A 166 -0.49 -9.10 -11.23
C ILE A 166 -1.99 -9.32 -11.41
N VAL A 167 -2.60 -8.64 -12.39
CA VAL A 167 -4.07 -8.62 -12.57
C VAL A 167 -4.58 -9.88 -13.27
N ASN A 168 -3.82 -10.44 -14.21
CA ASN A 168 -4.27 -11.59 -15.00
C ASN A 168 -3.77 -12.94 -14.45
N ALA A 169 -2.95 -12.94 -13.39
CA ALA A 169 -2.56 -14.19 -12.74
C ALA A 169 -3.80 -14.91 -12.21
N PRO A 170 -3.89 -16.25 -12.38
CA PRO A 170 -5.06 -17.00 -11.94
C PRO A 170 -5.33 -16.79 -10.45
N MET A 171 -6.61 -16.62 -10.14
CA MET A 171 -7.13 -16.58 -8.77
C MET A 171 -7.59 -17.99 -8.41
N VAL A 172 -7.07 -18.54 -7.32
CA VAL A 172 -7.65 -19.74 -6.71
C VAL A 172 -8.75 -19.25 -5.78
N THR A 173 -9.98 -19.16 -6.29
CA THR A 173 -11.15 -18.88 -5.48
C THR A 173 -11.63 -20.19 -4.88
N THR A 174 -11.41 -20.40 -3.59
CA THR A 174 -12.14 -21.46 -2.88
C THR A 174 -13.59 -20.99 -2.81
N PRO A 175 -14.58 -21.70 -3.39
CA PRO A 175 -15.97 -21.30 -3.28
C PRO A 175 -16.35 -21.29 -1.80
N VAL A 176 -16.92 -20.18 -1.33
CA VAL A 176 -17.59 -20.16 -0.04
C VAL A 176 -18.85 -21.00 -0.24
N MET A 177 -18.88 -22.21 0.31
CA MET A 177 -20.10 -23.00 0.32
C MET A 177 -21.09 -22.27 1.24
N GLU A 178 -22.17 -21.75 0.67
CA GLU A 178 -23.33 -21.31 1.45
C GLU A 178 -23.91 -22.56 2.16
N GLU A 179 -23.96 -22.53 3.49
CA GLU A 179 -24.75 -23.48 4.31
C GLU A 179 -26.21 -23.01 4.39
#